data_AF-A0AAE0P4A0-F1
#
_entry.id   AF-A0AAE0P4A0-F1
#
_cell.length_a   1.000
_cell.length_b   1.000
_cell.length_c   1.000
_cell.angle_alpha   90.00
_cell.angle_beta   90.00
_cell.angle_gamma   90.00
#
_symmetry.space_group_name_H-M   'P 1'
#
loop_
_entity.id
_entity.type
_entity.pdbx_description
1 polymer ?
#
loop_
_entity_poly.entity_id
_entity_poly.type
_entity_poly.pdbx_seq_one_letter_code
_entity_poly.pdbx_strand_id
1 'polypeptide(L)'
;MMQTALRCFRPQYTVVNAFIPAALRGSTRRNISLEYGRESGNSPYYQNGKPGNATRSRNTKPNYQGNKSNSYNNDAPLEGAGQWTLGGSSPRVQAMAARLNIGHSNEPKLVEGQKKTSPIRVSVSKRHTFSAFHRRYLEEEHSITAMFIDIYEAKAKEKLWIWVYPNSAEDGSKAIARSMSQKRARNIVFCALKANGFNRHGRSLEKSDRDLYGTLKLHVTSPEQLLLEDIGEAKKYMTDLIRDKVVPKLLTDSWANYQPAARR
;
A
#
# COMPACT_ATOMS: atom_id res chain seq x y z
N MET A 1 25.91 -50.11 41.37
CA MET A 1 24.93 -49.04 41.11
C MET A 1 24.51 -49.15 39.65
N MET A 2 23.25 -49.49 39.41
CA MET A 2 22.71 -49.92 38.11
C MET A 2 22.54 -48.77 37.13
N GLN A 3 22.93 -49.01 35.88
CA GLN A 3 22.66 -48.20 34.71
C GLN A 3 21.22 -48.46 34.23
N THR A 4 20.41 -47.42 34.06
CA THR A 4 19.10 -47.52 33.40
C THR A 4 19.12 -46.68 32.14
N ALA A 5 19.20 -47.35 30.99
CA ALA A 5 19.10 -46.77 29.67
C ALA A 5 17.63 -46.60 29.27
N LEU A 6 17.22 -45.37 28.96
CA LEU A 6 15.90 -45.06 28.38
C LEU A 6 16.01 -45.08 26.85
N ARG A 7 15.37 -46.08 26.23
CA ARG A 7 15.18 -46.18 24.77
C ARG A 7 13.86 -45.50 24.35
N CYS A 8 14.00 -44.61 23.37
CA CYS A 8 13.17 -44.33 22.20
C CYS A 8 11.65 -44.66 22.23
N PHE A 9 10.82 -43.64 22.03
CA PHE A 9 9.55 -43.74 21.30
C PHE A 9 9.45 -42.55 20.32
N ARG A 10 9.52 -42.82 19.01
CA ARG A 10 9.14 -41.88 17.94
C ARG A 10 7.91 -42.47 17.24
N PRO A 11 6.78 -41.73 17.14
CA PRO A 11 5.66 -42.18 16.32
C PRO A 11 5.99 -42.00 14.83
N GLN A 12 5.82 -43.06 14.06
CA GLN A 12 5.85 -43.06 12.60
C GLN A 12 4.50 -42.54 12.09
N TYR A 13 4.52 -41.49 11.26
CA TYR A 13 3.35 -41.04 10.51
C TYR A 13 3.34 -41.73 9.14
N THR A 14 2.32 -42.56 8.92
CA THR A 14 2.01 -43.20 7.65
C THR A 14 1.29 -42.20 6.76
N VAL A 15 1.91 -41.77 5.66
CA VAL A 15 1.24 -40.98 4.62
C VAL A 15 0.61 -41.95 3.63
N VAL A 16 -0.72 -42.03 3.67
CA VAL A 16 -1.51 -42.80 2.71
C VAL A 16 -1.58 -42.00 1.41
N ASN A 17 -0.91 -42.50 0.38
CA ASN A 17 -1.07 -42.04 -1.01
C ASN A 17 -2.45 -42.46 -1.52
N ALA A 18 -3.39 -41.51 -1.54
CA ALA A 18 -4.66 -41.70 -2.23
C ALA A 18 -4.47 -41.48 -3.74
N PHE A 19 -4.54 -42.60 -4.46
CA PHE A 19 -4.57 -42.73 -5.91
C PHE A 19 -5.86 -42.09 -6.45
N ILE A 20 -5.76 -41.08 -7.32
CA ILE A 20 -6.90 -40.53 -8.07
C ILE A 20 -6.86 -41.12 -9.48
N PRO A 21 -7.86 -41.92 -9.89
CA PRO A 21 -7.87 -42.51 -11.22
C PRO A 21 -8.18 -41.47 -12.31
N ALA A 22 -7.38 -41.54 -13.37
CA ALA A 22 -7.56 -40.81 -14.61
C ALA A 22 -8.73 -41.40 -15.42
N ALA A 23 -9.89 -40.73 -15.36
CA ALA A 23 -10.95 -40.88 -16.34
C ALA A 23 -11.69 -39.53 -16.47
N LEU A 24 -12.11 -39.22 -17.70
CA LEU A 24 -12.84 -38.00 -18.11
C LEU A 24 -11.95 -36.81 -18.50
N ARG A 25 -11.19 -37.02 -19.59
CA ARG A 25 -10.98 -35.96 -20.59
C ARG A 25 -12.30 -35.73 -21.33
N GLY A 26 -12.74 -34.49 -21.44
CA GLY A 26 -13.77 -34.11 -22.41
C GLY A 26 -14.56 -32.85 -22.09
N SER A 27 -14.18 -31.75 -22.75
CA SER A 27 -15.06 -30.74 -23.32
C SER A 27 -16.11 -30.04 -22.42
N THR A 28 -15.96 -28.73 -22.23
CA THR A 28 -16.69 -27.67 -22.98
C THR A 28 -16.64 -26.35 -22.20
N ARG A 29 -16.20 -25.28 -22.87
CA ARG A 29 -16.29 -23.88 -22.41
C ARG A 29 -17.74 -23.51 -22.04
N ARG A 30 -17.97 -22.89 -20.88
CA ARG A 30 -19.04 -21.88 -20.72
C ARG A 30 -18.59 -20.76 -19.79
N ASN A 31 -18.65 -19.55 -20.33
CA ASN A 31 -18.62 -18.30 -19.59
C ASN A 31 -19.87 -18.23 -18.69
N ILE A 32 -19.68 -17.91 -17.42
CA ILE A 32 -20.75 -17.52 -16.51
C ILE A 32 -20.54 -16.04 -16.23
N SER A 33 -21.31 -15.21 -16.93
CA SER A 33 -21.60 -13.83 -16.54
C SER A 33 -22.58 -13.88 -15.37
N LEU A 34 -22.23 -13.27 -14.25
CA LEU A 34 -23.15 -13.01 -13.15
C LEU A 34 -23.62 -11.55 -13.26
N GLU A 35 -24.88 -11.41 -13.65
CA GLU A 35 -25.68 -10.21 -13.45
C GLU A 35 -25.89 -9.96 -11.96
N TYR A 36 -25.81 -8.70 -11.54
CA TYR A 36 -26.61 -8.20 -10.42
C TYR A 36 -26.95 -6.71 -10.64
N GLY A 37 -28.25 -6.49 -10.87
CA GLY A 37 -29.09 -5.39 -10.41
C GLY A 37 -28.56 -3.95 -10.45
N ARG A 38 -29.16 -3.13 -11.32
CA ARG A 38 -29.48 -1.76 -10.95
C ARG A 38 -30.83 -1.33 -11.52
N GLU A 39 -31.67 -0.92 -10.60
CA GLU A 39 -33.05 -0.49 -10.77
C GLU A 39 -33.15 0.76 -11.65
N SER A 40 -34.13 0.70 -12.54
CA SER A 40 -34.59 1.76 -13.42
C SER A 40 -35.50 2.75 -12.68
N GLY A 41 -35.03 3.98 -12.52
CA GLY A 41 -35.89 5.13 -12.26
C GLY A 41 -36.32 5.76 -13.59
N ASN A 42 -37.62 5.75 -13.86
CA ASN A 42 -38.27 6.42 -14.99
C ASN A 42 -38.11 7.94 -14.91
N SER A 43 -37.80 8.57 -16.05
CA SER A 43 -38.11 9.99 -16.30
C SER A 43 -38.61 10.15 -17.74
N PRO A 44 -39.85 10.62 -17.97
CA PRO A 44 -40.46 10.69 -19.29
C PRO A 44 -40.49 12.14 -19.79
N TYR A 45 -39.51 12.58 -20.60
CA TYR A 45 -39.67 13.81 -21.38
C TYR A 45 -38.89 13.75 -22.71
N TYR A 46 -39.61 14.13 -23.76
CA TYR A 46 -39.23 14.43 -25.15
C TYR A 46 -39.19 13.30 -26.21
N GLN A 47 -40.28 13.33 -26.97
CA GLN A 47 -40.50 12.79 -28.30
C GLN A 47 -39.63 13.46 -29.39
N ASN A 48 -39.43 12.70 -30.47
CA ASN A 48 -39.38 13.10 -31.88
C ASN A 48 -38.27 14.04 -32.36
N GLY A 49 -37.33 13.45 -33.11
CA GLY A 49 -36.47 14.17 -34.06
C GLY A 49 -35.64 13.21 -34.89
N LYS A 50 -35.97 13.05 -36.17
CA LYS A 50 -35.16 12.33 -37.17
C LYS A 50 -33.74 12.94 -37.24
N PRO A 51 -32.65 12.16 -37.33
CA PRO A 51 -31.38 12.69 -37.78
C PRO A 51 -31.15 12.39 -39.26
N GLY A 52 -31.06 13.46 -40.04
CA GLY A 52 -30.53 13.45 -41.40
C GLY A 52 -29.02 13.18 -41.43
N ASN A 53 -28.56 12.75 -42.61
CA ASN A 53 -27.16 12.51 -42.92
C ASN A 53 -26.29 13.75 -42.63
N ALA A 54 -25.41 13.63 -41.63
CA ALA A 54 -24.35 14.59 -41.37
C ALA A 54 -22.98 13.89 -41.49
N THR A 55 -22.23 14.34 -42.49
CA THR A 55 -20.87 13.96 -42.85
C THR A 55 -19.92 14.11 -41.65
N ARG A 56 -19.24 13.02 -41.26
CA ARG A 56 -18.23 13.03 -40.20
C ARG A 56 -16.99 13.81 -40.65
N SER A 57 -16.92 15.09 -40.28
CA SER A 57 -15.66 15.85 -40.25
C SER A 57 -14.78 15.34 -39.09
N ARG A 58 -13.56 14.91 -39.41
CA ARG A 58 -12.54 14.52 -38.42
C ARG A 58 -12.03 15.77 -37.71
N ASN A 59 -12.55 16.05 -36.51
CA ASN A 59 -11.90 16.97 -35.60
C ASN A 59 -10.69 16.27 -34.95
N THR A 60 -9.51 16.75 -35.32
CA THR A 60 -8.23 16.55 -34.66
C THR A 60 -8.32 16.94 -33.19
N LYS A 61 -7.98 16.00 -32.30
CA LYS A 61 -7.86 16.29 -30.86
C LYS A 61 -6.66 17.23 -30.63
N PRO A 62 -6.76 18.21 -29.72
CA PRO A 62 -5.63 19.03 -29.34
C PRO A 62 -4.54 18.18 -28.67
N ASN A 63 -3.32 18.48 -29.09
CA ASN A 63 -2.07 17.88 -28.66
C ASN A 63 -1.88 18.10 -27.15
N TYR A 64 -2.01 17.03 -26.35
CA TYR A 64 -1.74 17.07 -24.90
C TYR A 64 -0.22 17.14 -24.73
N GLN A 65 0.32 18.36 -24.67
CA GLN A 65 1.72 18.58 -24.34
C GLN A 65 2.01 17.99 -22.95
N GLY A 66 3.10 17.22 -22.90
CA GLY A 66 3.47 16.36 -21.79
C GLY A 66 3.53 17.10 -20.46
N ASN A 67 2.92 16.47 -19.45
CA ASN A 67 3.22 16.75 -18.05
C ASN A 67 4.72 16.51 -17.85
N LYS A 68 5.47 17.59 -17.60
CA LYS A 68 6.87 17.54 -17.20
C LYS A 68 7.00 16.56 -16.02
N SER A 69 7.85 15.57 -16.19
CA SER A 69 8.25 14.64 -15.15
C SER A 69 8.83 15.43 -13.98
N ASN A 70 8.13 15.46 -12.85
CA ASN A 70 8.71 15.86 -11.58
C ASN A 70 9.78 14.83 -11.18
N SER A 71 11.02 15.03 -11.64
CA SER A 71 12.18 14.30 -11.13
C SER A 71 12.44 14.79 -9.70
N TYR A 72 12.06 13.98 -8.72
CA TYR A 72 12.48 14.24 -7.34
C TYR A 72 13.95 13.85 -7.21
N ASN A 73 14.85 14.84 -7.17
CA ASN A 73 16.23 14.64 -6.73
C ASN A 73 16.20 14.19 -5.26
N ASN A 74 16.70 12.98 -4.97
CA ASN A 74 16.69 12.38 -3.63
C ASN A 74 18.05 12.44 -2.92
N ASP A 75 19.02 13.21 -3.42
CA ASP A 75 20.41 13.17 -2.92
C ASP A 75 20.80 14.37 -2.04
N ALA A 76 19.85 15.14 -1.50
CA ALA A 76 20.17 16.19 -0.52
C ALA A 76 20.13 15.63 0.92
N PRO A 77 21.19 15.81 1.73
CA PRO A 77 21.19 15.40 3.13
C PRO A 77 20.18 16.24 3.92
N LEU A 78 19.22 15.57 4.56
CA LEU A 78 18.17 16.21 5.38
C LEU A 78 18.71 16.52 6.78
N GLU A 79 19.35 17.67 6.94
CA GLU A 79 19.50 18.30 8.25
C GLU A 79 18.14 18.78 8.78
N GLY A 80 17.87 18.56 10.06
CA GLY A 80 16.69 19.07 10.76
C GLY A 80 15.61 18.03 11.03
N ALA A 81 15.75 17.30 12.14
CA ALA A 81 14.60 16.81 12.90
C ALA A 81 13.94 18.02 13.60
N GLY A 82 13.42 18.96 12.80
CA GLY A 82 12.81 20.20 13.26
C GLY A 82 11.30 20.05 13.34
N GLN A 83 10.72 20.57 14.43
CA GLN A 83 9.33 20.97 14.56
C GLN A 83 8.74 21.45 13.22
N TRP A 84 7.47 21.12 12.96
CA TRP A 84 6.69 21.71 11.87
C TRP A 84 6.70 23.25 12.00
N THR A 85 7.67 23.92 11.39
CA THR A 85 7.58 25.34 11.04
C THR A 85 7.38 25.41 9.54
N LEU A 86 6.23 24.93 9.06
CA LEU A 86 5.82 25.23 7.70
C LEU A 86 5.46 26.71 7.65
N GLY A 87 6.42 27.53 7.23
CA GLY A 87 6.20 28.94 6.87
C GLY A 87 5.27 29.13 5.66
N GLY A 88 4.37 28.19 5.39
CA GLY A 88 3.43 28.22 4.26
C GLY A 88 2.36 27.12 4.29
N SER A 89 2.10 26.43 5.42
CA SER A 89 0.99 25.47 5.50
C SER A 89 -0.28 26.05 6.08
N SER A 90 -1.43 25.68 5.52
CA SER A 90 -2.76 25.94 6.08
C SER A 90 -2.80 25.76 7.61
N PRO A 91 -3.21 26.79 8.39
CA PRO A 91 -3.37 26.67 9.85
C PRO A 91 -4.29 25.51 10.25
N ARG A 92 -5.32 25.22 9.45
CA ARG A 92 -6.24 24.10 9.68
C ARG A 92 -5.54 22.75 9.54
N VAL A 93 -4.69 22.60 8.53
CA VAL A 93 -3.89 21.38 8.32
C VAL A 93 -2.89 21.21 9.45
N GLN A 94 -2.22 22.28 9.89
CA GLN A 94 -1.30 22.22 11.02
C GLN A 94 -2.00 21.81 12.32
N ALA A 95 -3.16 22.39 12.62
CA ALA A 95 -3.96 22.04 13.79
C ALA A 95 -4.41 20.57 13.76
N MET A 96 -4.89 20.08 12.61
CA MET A 96 -5.27 18.67 12.44
C MET A 96 -4.05 17.73 12.55
N ALA A 97 -2.92 18.07 11.94
CA ALA A 97 -1.69 17.29 12.02
C ALA A 97 -1.18 17.19 13.47
N ALA A 98 -1.20 18.30 14.21
CA ALA A 98 -0.82 18.33 15.62
C ALA A 98 -1.78 17.47 16.47
N ARG A 99 -3.09 17.65 16.29
CA ARG A 99 -4.13 16.90 17.01
C ARG A 99 -4.07 15.40 16.75
N LEU A 100 -3.75 14.97 15.53
CA LEU A 100 -3.67 13.56 15.14
C LEU A 100 -2.26 12.98 15.19
N ASN A 101 -1.27 13.77 15.64
CA ASN A 101 0.15 13.41 15.65
C ASN A 101 0.67 12.93 14.27
N ILE A 102 0.23 13.57 13.19
CA ILE A 102 0.67 13.27 11.83
C ILE A 102 1.96 14.05 11.52
N GLY A 103 2.96 13.32 11.07
CA GLY A 103 4.25 13.81 10.62
C GLY A 103 4.32 14.16 9.13
N HIS A 104 5.47 14.70 8.73
CA HIS A 104 5.70 15.14 7.36
C HIS A 104 5.96 13.95 6.41
N SER A 105 5.67 14.10 5.11
CA SER A 105 5.83 13.01 4.12
C SER A 105 7.27 12.52 3.92
N ASN A 106 8.25 13.29 4.41
CA ASN A 106 9.69 12.99 4.34
C ASN A 106 10.24 12.42 5.64
N GLU A 107 9.40 12.29 6.67
CA GLU A 107 9.79 11.70 7.94
C GLU A 107 10.14 10.20 7.85
N PRO A 108 9.48 9.37 7.01
CA PRO A 108 9.86 7.97 6.87
C PRO A 108 11.30 7.82 6.38
N LYS A 109 12.12 7.08 7.13
CA LYS A 109 13.53 6.83 6.81
C LYS A 109 13.72 5.44 6.23
N LEU A 110 14.64 5.32 5.27
CA LEU A 110 14.96 4.07 4.62
C LEU A 110 15.38 3.02 5.66
N VAL A 111 14.85 1.80 5.53
CA VAL A 111 15.28 0.68 6.37
C VAL A 111 16.68 0.23 5.93
N GLU A 112 17.58 0.07 6.89
CA GLU A 112 18.96 -0.37 6.63
C GLU A 112 19.04 -1.84 6.20
N GLY A 113 20.09 -2.20 5.45
CA GLY A 113 20.36 -3.58 5.04
C GLY A 113 19.50 -4.09 3.88
N GLN A 114 18.76 -3.20 3.19
CA GLN A 114 17.98 -3.59 2.01
C GLN A 114 18.89 -3.87 0.80
N LYS A 115 18.55 -4.91 0.04
CA LYS A 115 19.25 -5.24 -1.21
C LYS A 115 19.11 -4.09 -2.21
N LYS A 116 20.21 -3.51 -2.69
CA LYS A 116 20.21 -2.48 -3.74
C LYS A 116 19.58 -2.95 -5.06
N THR A 117 19.52 -4.26 -5.29
CA THR A 117 18.91 -4.83 -6.49
C THR A 117 17.41 -5.09 -6.36
N SER A 118 16.84 -4.98 -5.15
CA SER A 118 15.40 -5.22 -4.98
C SER A 118 14.60 -4.12 -5.68
N PRO A 119 13.51 -4.44 -6.40
CA PRO A 119 12.68 -3.43 -7.04
C PRO A 119 11.76 -2.69 -6.04
N ILE A 120 11.79 -3.08 -4.76
CA ILE A 120 11.05 -2.40 -3.67
C ILE A 120 12.03 -1.91 -2.62
N ARG A 121 11.91 -0.63 -2.26
CA ARG A 121 12.55 0.00 -1.10
C ARG A 121 11.52 0.35 -0.05
N VAL A 122 11.84 0.06 1.20
CA VAL A 122 10.97 0.27 2.36
C VAL A 122 11.54 1.37 3.23
N SER A 123 10.72 2.36 3.55
CA SER A 123 11.01 3.38 4.55
C SER A 123 9.94 3.34 5.64
N VAL A 124 10.31 3.69 6.87
CA VAL A 124 9.42 3.62 8.03
C VAL A 124 9.47 4.90 8.85
N SER A 125 8.34 5.29 9.44
CA SER A 125 8.26 6.26 10.53
C SER A 125 7.40 5.70 11.66
N LYS A 126 7.77 6.01 12.90
CA LYS A 126 6.97 5.72 14.11
C LYS A 126 5.69 6.55 14.18
N ARG A 127 5.56 7.60 13.37
CA ARG A 127 4.35 8.43 13.27
C ARG A 127 3.61 8.12 11.98
N HIS A 128 2.31 8.39 11.97
CA HIS A 128 1.55 8.52 10.74
C HIS A 128 2.09 9.70 9.94
N THR A 129 2.23 9.58 8.62
CA THR A 129 2.76 10.67 7.80
C THR A 129 1.89 10.91 6.58
N PHE A 130 1.79 12.17 6.17
CA PHE A 130 1.09 12.54 4.95
C PHE A 130 1.66 11.82 3.72
N SER A 131 0.79 11.53 2.76
CA SER A 131 1.23 11.08 1.44
C SER A 131 1.93 12.22 0.71
N ALA A 132 3.08 11.93 0.10
CA ALA A 132 3.82 12.89 -0.73
C ALA A 132 2.97 13.46 -1.89
N PHE A 133 1.98 12.71 -2.40
CA PHE A 133 1.08 13.19 -3.46
C PHE A 133 0.08 14.23 -2.98
N HIS A 134 -0.26 14.20 -1.69
CA HIS A 134 -1.24 15.12 -1.12
C HIS A 134 -0.59 16.41 -0.60
N ARG A 135 0.74 16.39 -0.41
CA ARG A 135 1.53 17.49 0.15
C ARG A 135 1.20 18.85 -0.49
N ARG A 136 1.17 18.93 -1.82
CA ARG A 136 0.86 20.17 -2.56
C ARG A 136 -0.52 20.78 -2.25
N TYR A 137 -1.47 19.97 -1.78
CA TYR A 137 -2.83 20.41 -1.43
C TYR A 137 -3.01 20.67 0.06
N LEU A 138 -1.97 20.38 0.85
CA LEU A 138 -1.96 20.51 2.31
C LEU A 138 -1.05 21.65 2.76
N GLU A 139 -0.02 21.95 1.98
CA GLU A 139 0.81 23.14 2.15
C GLU A 139 0.01 24.38 1.76
N GLU A 140 -0.32 24.53 0.49
CA GLU A 140 -1.17 25.62 0.02
C GLU A 140 -2.64 25.24 0.17
N GLU A 141 -3.47 26.11 0.77
CA GLU A 141 -4.91 25.87 0.83
C GLU A 141 -5.50 25.81 -0.57
N HIS A 142 -5.91 24.61 -0.97
CA HIS A 142 -6.60 24.33 -2.20
C HIS A 142 -8.09 24.10 -1.90
N SER A 143 -8.95 24.28 -2.91
CA SER A 143 -10.38 23.94 -2.82
C SER A 143 -10.68 22.50 -2.37
N ILE A 144 -9.69 21.59 -2.42
CA ILE A 144 -9.82 20.19 -2.03
C ILE A 144 -9.11 19.86 -0.70
N THR A 145 -8.52 20.85 -0.02
CA THR A 145 -7.84 20.62 1.27
C THR A 145 -8.78 20.04 2.31
N ALA A 146 -10.02 20.53 2.40
CA ALA A 146 -11.03 20.00 3.30
C ALA A 146 -11.28 18.50 3.09
N MET A 147 -11.41 18.06 1.83
CA MET A 147 -11.54 16.64 1.50
C MET A 147 -10.34 15.82 2.00
N PHE A 148 -9.11 16.33 1.90
CA PHE A 148 -7.96 15.61 2.42
C PHE A 148 -7.91 15.59 3.96
N ILE A 149 -8.33 16.66 4.63
CA ILE A 149 -8.50 16.67 6.09
C ILE A 149 -9.41 15.50 6.51
N ASP A 150 -10.59 15.39 5.90
CA ASP A 150 -11.55 14.32 6.22
C ASP A 150 -10.97 12.92 5.95
N ILE A 151 -10.23 12.76 4.85
CA ILE A 151 -9.54 11.50 4.52
C ILE A 151 -8.54 11.12 5.62
N TYR A 152 -7.73 12.06 6.10
CA TYR A 152 -6.74 11.76 7.13
C TYR A 152 -7.35 11.54 8.51
N GLU A 153 -8.43 12.24 8.84
CA GLU A 153 -9.21 11.99 10.05
C GLU A 153 -9.81 10.58 10.06
N ALA A 154 -10.39 10.14 8.93
CA ALA A 154 -10.88 8.79 8.78
C ALA A 154 -9.74 7.77 8.88
N LYS A 155 -8.59 8.06 8.25
CA LYS A 155 -7.42 7.17 8.21
C LYS A 155 -6.69 7.05 9.55
N ALA A 156 -6.78 8.06 10.42
CA ALA A 156 -6.16 8.04 11.76
C ALA A 156 -6.69 6.91 12.67
N LYS A 157 -7.82 6.27 12.29
CA LYS A 157 -8.35 5.07 12.94
C LYS A 157 -7.54 3.79 12.63
N GLU A 158 -6.70 3.82 11.60
CA GLU A 158 -5.82 2.71 11.23
C GLU A 158 -4.51 2.76 12.04
N LYS A 159 -3.99 1.61 12.49
CA LYS A 159 -2.74 1.57 13.25
C LYS A 159 -1.51 1.75 12.35
N LEU A 160 -1.48 1.04 11.23
CA LEU A 160 -0.41 1.14 10.24
C LEU A 160 -0.91 1.79 8.95
N TRP A 161 -0.21 2.82 8.49
CA TRP A 161 -0.43 3.43 7.19
C TRP A 161 0.57 2.87 6.18
N ILE A 162 0.08 2.45 5.01
CA ILE A 162 0.94 1.89 3.97
C ILE A 162 0.78 2.73 2.69
N TRP A 163 1.86 3.43 2.33
CA TRP A 163 1.93 4.22 1.11
C TRP A 163 2.80 3.52 0.08
N VAL A 164 2.37 3.52 -1.19
CA VAL A 164 3.11 2.87 -2.27
C VAL A 164 3.27 3.85 -3.42
N TYR A 165 4.53 4.15 -3.71
CA TYR A 165 4.99 5.11 -4.70
C TYR A 165 5.69 4.35 -5.83
N PRO A 166 5.00 4.04 -6.92
CA PRO A 166 5.66 3.54 -8.12
C PRO A 166 6.42 4.67 -8.80
N ASN A 167 7.74 4.60 -8.76
CA ASN A 167 8.61 5.49 -9.52
C ASN A 167 8.88 4.85 -10.89
N SER A 168 9.00 5.66 -11.93
CA SER A 168 9.42 5.20 -13.27
C SER A 168 10.64 5.96 -13.78
N ALA A 169 11.34 6.69 -12.90
CA ALA A 169 12.54 7.42 -13.27
C ALA A 169 13.65 6.50 -13.79
N GLU A 170 13.70 5.25 -13.30
CA GLU A 170 14.76 4.30 -13.64
C GLU A 170 14.47 3.50 -14.91
N ASP A 171 13.21 3.14 -15.18
CA ASP A 171 12.86 2.19 -16.26
C ASP A 171 11.87 2.75 -17.30
N GLY A 172 11.41 4.00 -17.16
CA GLY A 172 10.46 4.60 -18.10
C GLY A 172 9.08 3.91 -18.11
N SER A 173 8.76 3.11 -17.09
CA SER A 173 7.54 2.32 -16.99
C SER A 173 6.27 3.09 -17.33
N LYS A 174 5.45 2.46 -18.18
CA LYS A 174 4.11 2.98 -18.55
C LYS A 174 3.19 3.05 -17.33
N ALA A 175 2.17 3.91 -17.41
CA ALA A 175 1.19 4.10 -16.32
C ALA A 175 0.51 2.79 -15.87
N ILE A 176 0.26 1.86 -16.80
CA ILE A 176 -0.31 0.54 -16.50
C ILE A 176 0.66 -0.28 -15.66
N ALA A 177 1.94 -0.35 -16.02
CA ALA A 177 2.97 -1.06 -15.25
C ALA A 177 3.12 -0.45 -13.84
N ARG A 178 3.11 0.88 -13.71
CA ARG A 178 3.10 1.57 -12.40
C ARG A 178 1.89 1.19 -11.54
N SER A 179 0.70 1.14 -12.12
CA SER A 179 -0.53 0.77 -11.39
C SER A 179 -0.51 -0.71 -10.97
N MET A 180 -0.09 -1.60 -11.86
CA MET A 180 -0.02 -3.04 -11.59
C MET A 180 1.07 -3.37 -10.56
N SER A 181 2.24 -2.76 -10.68
CA SER A 181 3.33 -2.91 -9.71
C SER A 181 2.94 -2.39 -8.33
N GLN A 182 2.17 -1.29 -8.24
CA GLN A 182 1.63 -0.80 -6.97
C GLN A 182 0.73 -1.84 -6.30
N LYS A 183 -0.18 -2.47 -7.05
CA LYS A 183 -1.04 -3.57 -6.53
C LYS A 183 -0.20 -4.76 -6.09
N ARG A 184 0.81 -5.14 -6.88
CA ARG A 184 1.73 -6.25 -6.58
C ARG A 184 2.56 -5.99 -5.33
N ALA A 185 3.17 -4.81 -5.20
CA ALA A 185 3.93 -4.40 -4.02
C ALA A 185 3.08 -4.43 -2.75
N ARG A 186 1.84 -3.92 -2.81
CA ARG A 186 0.90 -4.02 -1.67
C ARG A 186 0.64 -5.48 -1.29
N ASN A 187 0.36 -6.33 -2.26
CA ASN A 187 0.10 -7.76 -2.00
C ASN A 187 1.32 -8.44 -1.35
N ILE A 188 2.53 -8.20 -1.87
CA ILE A 188 3.78 -8.73 -1.31
C ILE A 188 3.92 -8.32 0.16
N VAL A 189 3.73 -7.04 0.47
CA VAL A 189 3.82 -6.53 1.86
C VAL A 189 2.70 -7.07 2.74
N PHE A 190 1.47 -7.19 2.25
CA PHE A 190 0.37 -7.76 3.03
C PHE A 190 0.60 -9.24 3.35
N CYS A 191 1.12 -10.02 2.40
CA CYS A 191 1.54 -11.40 2.65
C CYS A 191 2.66 -11.45 3.70
N ALA A 192 3.67 -10.58 3.58
CA ALA A 192 4.78 -10.52 4.52
C ALA A 192 4.36 -10.08 5.93
N LEU A 193 3.44 -9.13 6.07
CA LEU A 193 2.82 -8.76 7.34
C LEU A 193 2.06 -9.94 7.95
N LYS A 194 1.23 -10.63 7.14
CA LYS A 194 0.46 -11.79 7.58
C LYS A 194 1.36 -12.93 8.07
N ALA A 195 2.45 -13.19 7.35
CA ALA A 195 3.46 -14.19 7.73
C ALA A 195 4.16 -13.84 9.06
N ASN A 196 4.22 -12.56 9.42
CA ASN A 196 4.75 -12.06 10.69
C ASN A 196 3.67 -11.85 11.75
N GLY A 197 2.45 -12.38 11.56
CA GLY A 197 1.39 -12.31 12.56
C GLY A 197 0.61 -10.99 12.59
N PHE A 198 0.66 -10.17 11.54
CA PHE A 198 -0.06 -8.90 11.46
C PHE A 198 -1.03 -8.83 10.27
N ASN A 199 -2.15 -8.15 10.43
CA ASN A 199 -3.05 -7.85 9.32
C ASN A 199 -2.56 -6.62 8.51
N ARG A 200 -3.28 -6.30 7.41
CA ARG A 200 -2.94 -5.17 6.52
C ARG A 200 -2.96 -3.78 7.18
N HIS A 201 -3.56 -3.66 8.37
CA HIS A 201 -3.67 -2.43 9.15
C HIS A 201 -2.73 -2.43 10.36
N GLY A 202 -1.81 -3.40 10.46
CA GLY A 202 -0.84 -3.50 11.54
C GLY A 202 -1.36 -4.14 12.82
N ARG A 203 -2.58 -4.69 12.85
CA ARG A 203 -3.09 -5.37 14.05
C ARG A 203 -2.57 -6.79 14.15
N SER A 204 -2.19 -7.22 15.34
CA SER A 204 -1.76 -8.59 15.62
C SER A 204 -2.92 -9.59 15.37
N LEU A 205 -2.59 -10.70 14.71
CA LEU A 205 -3.50 -11.79 14.38
C LEU A 205 -3.62 -12.80 15.54
N GLU A 206 -2.62 -12.85 16.41
CA GLU A 206 -2.55 -13.78 17.55
C GLU A 206 -3.33 -13.27 18.78
N LYS A 207 -4.10 -12.18 18.64
CA LYS A 207 -4.75 -11.47 19.77
C LYS A 207 -3.76 -11.03 20.87
N SER A 208 -2.49 -10.89 20.54
CA SER A 208 -1.50 -10.24 21.41
C SER A 208 -1.66 -8.72 21.33
N ASP A 209 -1.33 -8.00 22.41
CA ASP A 209 -1.33 -6.51 22.46
C ASP A 209 -0.20 -5.86 21.63
N ARG A 210 0.52 -6.67 20.86
CA ARG A 210 1.62 -6.27 19.99
C ARG A 210 1.07 -5.81 18.66
N ASP A 211 0.86 -4.51 18.49
CA ASP A 211 0.43 -3.92 17.24
C ASP A 211 1.54 -3.09 16.57
N LEU A 212 1.47 -2.94 15.25
CA LEU A 212 2.33 -2.03 14.50
C LEU A 212 1.66 -0.68 14.37
N TYR A 213 2.38 0.38 14.77
CA TYR A 213 1.96 1.76 14.61
C TYR A 213 2.93 2.55 13.74
N GLY A 214 2.38 3.47 12.95
CA GLY A 214 3.13 4.44 12.17
C GLY A 214 2.95 4.25 10.67
N THR A 215 3.97 4.63 9.90
CA THR A 215 3.89 4.63 8.43
C THR A 215 4.95 3.72 7.82
N LEU A 216 4.50 2.86 6.91
CA LEU A 216 5.32 2.09 6.00
C LEU A 216 5.21 2.69 4.59
N LYS A 217 6.33 3.16 4.06
CA LYS A 217 6.44 3.76 2.74
C LYS A 217 7.19 2.82 1.80
N LEU A 218 6.52 2.37 0.75
CA LEU A 218 7.09 1.53 -0.29
C LEU A 218 7.41 2.38 -1.52
N HIS A 219 8.67 2.36 -1.93
CA HIS A 219 9.12 2.92 -3.19
C HIS A 219 9.38 1.75 -4.14
N VAL A 220 8.60 1.68 -5.23
CA VAL A 220 8.89 0.73 -6.30
C VAL A 220 9.81 1.44 -7.28
N THR A 221 11.07 1.02 -7.35
CA THR A 221 12.11 1.68 -8.15
C THR A 221 12.02 1.27 -9.61
N SER A 222 11.64 0.01 -9.87
CA SER A 222 11.57 -0.57 -11.21
C SER A 222 10.26 -1.38 -11.37
N PRO A 223 9.13 -0.71 -11.69
CA PRO A 223 7.82 -1.34 -11.83
C PRO A 223 7.79 -2.54 -12.76
N GLU A 224 8.46 -2.49 -13.92
CA GLU A 224 8.46 -3.60 -14.87
C GLU A 224 9.21 -4.81 -14.31
N GLN A 225 10.37 -4.58 -13.69
CA GLN A 225 11.14 -5.64 -13.04
C GLN A 225 10.33 -6.31 -11.92
N LEU A 226 9.63 -5.54 -11.07
CA LEU A 226 8.79 -6.11 -10.01
C LEU A 226 7.68 -7.01 -10.57
N LEU A 227 7.16 -6.70 -11.76
CA LEU A 227 6.11 -7.51 -12.39
C LEU A 227 6.66 -8.82 -12.97
N LEU A 228 7.93 -8.85 -13.35
CA LEU A 228 8.61 -10.02 -13.90
C LEU A 228 9.27 -10.90 -12.82
N GLU A 229 9.63 -10.32 -11.67
CA GLU A 229 10.28 -11.01 -10.55
C GLU A 229 9.43 -12.17 -10.00
N ASP A 230 10.07 -13.26 -9.57
CA ASP A 230 9.37 -14.35 -8.90
C ASP A 230 8.69 -13.86 -7.61
N ILE A 231 7.38 -14.11 -7.51
CA ILE A 231 6.59 -13.59 -6.39
C ILE A 231 6.93 -14.30 -5.07
N GLY A 232 7.40 -15.55 -5.12
CA GLY A 232 7.81 -16.32 -3.95
C GLY A 232 9.06 -15.75 -3.32
N GLU A 233 10.09 -15.48 -4.14
CA GLU A 233 11.33 -14.86 -3.69
C GLU A 233 11.09 -13.45 -3.13
N ALA A 234 10.33 -12.62 -3.85
CA ALA A 234 9.99 -11.26 -3.39
C ALA A 234 9.23 -11.28 -2.06
N LYS A 235 8.30 -12.23 -1.87
CA LYS A 235 7.58 -12.43 -0.60
C LYS A 235 8.50 -12.89 0.52
N LYS A 236 9.40 -13.84 0.27
CA LYS A 236 10.35 -14.32 1.27
C LYS A 236 11.26 -13.18 1.74
N TYR A 237 11.90 -12.48 0.80
CA TYR A 237 12.73 -11.32 1.11
C TYR A 237 11.97 -10.26 1.91
N MET A 238 10.75 -9.91 1.49
CA MET A 238 9.94 -8.93 2.22
C MET A 238 9.52 -9.43 3.61
N THR A 239 9.27 -10.73 3.77
CA THR A 239 8.92 -11.34 5.06
C THR A 239 10.08 -11.22 6.05
N ASP A 240 11.30 -11.55 5.60
CA ASP A 240 12.51 -11.43 6.41
C ASP A 240 12.81 -9.96 6.75
N LEU A 241 12.72 -9.06 5.76
CA LEU A 241 12.91 -7.62 5.98
C LEU A 241 11.91 -7.05 6.99
N ILE A 242 10.63 -7.44 6.88
CA ILE A 242 9.60 -7.00 7.82
C ILE A 242 9.89 -7.51 9.22
N ARG A 243 10.17 -8.81 9.37
CA ARG A 243 10.48 -9.44 10.65
C ARG A 243 11.66 -8.77 11.35
N ASP A 244 12.77 -8.62 10.63
CA ASP A 244 14.06 -8.32 11.23
C ASP A 244 14.28 -6.82 11.41
N LYS A 245 13.62 -5.99 10.58
CA LYS A 245 13.91 -4.55 10.51
C LYS A 245 12.69 -3.62 10.62
N VAL A 246 11.50 -4.04 10.19
CA VAL A 246 10.30 -3.18 10.25
C VAL A 246 9.57 -3.36 11.58
N VAL A 247 9.28 -4.61 11.97
CA VAL A 247 8.56 -4.92 13.22
C VAL A 247 9.24 -4.29 14.42
N PRO A 248 10.57 -4.45 14.66
CA PRO A 248 11.21 -3.85 15.84
C PRO A 248 11.12 -2.32 15.89
N LYS A 249 10.92 -1.64 14.73
CA LYS A 249 10.84 -0.18 14.66
C LYS A 249 9.42 0.34 14.87
N LEU A 250 8.41 -0.43 14.46
CA LEU A 250 6.99 -0.01 14.45
C LEU A 250 6.15 -0.69 15.53
N LEU A 251 6.68 -1.72 16.20
CA LEU A 251 5.97 -2.40 17.26
C LEU A 251 5.73 -1.45 18.44
N THR A 252 4.49 -1.43 18.92
CA THR A 252 4.08 -0.72 20.12
C THR A 252 3.37 -1.68 21.07
N ASP A 253 3.70 -1.58 22.35
CA ASP A 253 3.12 -2.41 23.41
C ASP A 253 1.75 -1.90 23.87
N SER A 254 1.37 -0.66 23.51
CA SER A 254 0.02 -0.17 23.75
C SER A 254 -0.37 0.93 22.76
N TRP A 255 -1.57 0.79 22.20
CA TRP A 255 -2.20 1.84 21.38
C TRP A 255 -2.62 3.06 22.21
N ALA A 256 -2.97 2.83 23.48
CA ALA A 256 -3.44 3.87 24.40
C ALA A 256 -2.38 4.94 24.67
N ASN A 257 -1.10 4.56 24.64
CA ASN A 257 0.02 5.49 24.85
C ASN A 257 0.29 6.39 23.62
N TYR A 258 -0.28 6.06 22.45
CA TYR A 258 -0.04 6.75 21.19
C TYR A 258 -1.24 7.51 20.65
N GLN A 259 -2.41 7.41 21.29
CA GLN A 259 -3.49 8.34 20.97
C GLN A 259 -3.04 9.73 21.43
N PRO A 260 -2.81 10.69 20.51
CA PRO A 260 -2.68 12.07 20.93
C PRO A 260 -3.95 12.38 21.70
N ALA A 261 -3.78 12.96 22.88
CA ALA A 261 -4.83 13.29 23.81
C ALA A 261 -6.10 13.74 23.06
N ALA A 262 -7.05 12.81 22.87
CA ALA A 262 -8.43 13.15 22.57
C ALA A 262 -9.04 13.68 23.87
N ARG A 263 -8.37 14.66 24.50
CA ARG A 263 -8.90 15.43 25.59
C ARG A 263 -9.85 16.42 24.94
N ARG A 264 -11.12 16.10 25.16
CA ARG A 264 -12.32 16.87 24.82
C ARG A 264 -12.16 18.33 25.18
#